data_AF-A0A966VUW8-F1
#
_entry.id   AF-A0A966VUW8-F1
#
_cell.length_a   1.000
_cell.length_b   1.000
_cell.length_c   1.000
_cell.angle_alpha   90.00
_cell.angle_beta   90.00
_cell.angle_gamma   90.00
#
_symmetry.space_group_name_H-M   'P 1'
#
loop_
_entity.id
_entity.type
_entity.pdbx_description
1 polymer ?
#
loop_
_entity_poly.entity_id
_entity_poly.type
_entity_poly.pdbx_seq_one_letter_code
_entity_poly.pdbx_strand_id
1 'polypeptide(L)'
;HEGGQFLGEQFFHYSVIREKTNRLGFDLYLVDINGLLDREKVYGYADDIERFLAFQITVCDWLKSWSRLPDIVHCHDHHCGLIPFLFKYADEFQSRLHNIPSVFTVHNAQYQGNFDWGKSVLLPSYDSWKWSMLDWHGQINPLAAAIKSSWRVTTVSHSYLQELRQQAAGLEKLFEYEKGKCSSILNGIDADLWNPEKDPYLLFHFTINSFEMAPNLF
;
A
#
# COMPACT_ATOMS: atom_id res chain seq x y z
N HIS A 1 15.60 -5.20 13.27
CA HIS A 1 15.82 -3.78 13.59
C HIS A 1 14.74 -3.39 14.58
N GLU A 2 15.06 -2.62 15.60
CA GLU A 2 14.10 -2.16 16.61
C GLU A 2 14.14 -0.63 16.64
N GLY A 3 12.99 -0.02 16.84
CA GLY A 3 12.83 1.43 16.87
C GLY A 3 11.59 1.86 17.64
N GLY A 4 11.27 3.14 17.58
CA GLY A 4 10.07 3.68 18.20
C GLY A 4 9.71 5.04 17.64
N GLN A 5 8.41 5.28 17.55
CA GLN A 5 7.82 6.47 16.94
C GLN A 5 6.57 6.89 17.71
N PHE A 6 6.06 8.07 17.37
CA PHE A 6 4.82 8.58 17.91
C PHE A 6 3.67 8.37 16.91
N LEU A 7 2.52 7.98 17.43
CA LEU A 7 1.24 8.05 16.77
C LEU A 7 0.39 9.07 17.53
N GLY A 8 0.39 10.31 17.03
CA GLY A 8 -0.06 11.46 17.81
C GLY A 8 0.75 11.62 19.09
N GLU A 9 0.12 11.58 20.25
CA GLU A 9 0.81 11.69 21.55
C GLU A 9 1.29 10.34 22.10
N GLN A 10 0.85 9.23 21.50
CA GLN A 10 1.19 7.90 21.98
C GLN A 10 2.49 7.40 21.36
N PHE A 11 3.51 7.17 22.20
CA PHE A 11 4.73 6.50 21.77
C PHE A 11 4.49 4.99 21.62
N PHE A 12 5.01 4.40 20.55
CA PHE A 12 4.97 2.97 20.33
C PHE A 12 6.35 2.44 19.90
N HIS A 13 6.65 1.21 20.30
CA HIS A 13 7.82 0.48 19.85
C HIS A 13 7.46 -0.43 18.68
N TYR A 14 8.42 -0.63 17.78
CA TYR A 14 8.25 -1.55 16.66
C TYR A 14 9.51 -2.39 16.44
N SER A 15 9.30 -3.54 15.81
CA SER A 15 10.37 -4.41 15.32
C SER A 15 10.20 -4.66 13.82
N VAL A 16 11.32 -4.67 13.10
CA VAL A 16 11.39 -5.12 11.71
C VAL A 16 12.18 -6.42 11.67
N ILE A 17 11.47 -7.49 11.34
CA ILE A 17 11.94 -8.88 11.36
C ILE A 17 12.26 -9.29 9.92
N ARG A 18 13.45 -9.84 9.67
CA ARG A 18 13.83 -10.38 8.36
C ARG A 18 13.63 -11.89 8.32
N GLU A 19 13.02 -12.39 7.25
CA GLU A 19 12.95 -13.83 6.97
C GLU A 19 14.38 -14.40 6.81
N LYS A 20 14.63 -15.57 7.42
CA LYS A 20 16.00 -16.08 7.60
C LYS A 20 16.55 -16.86 6.40
N THR A 21 15.67 -17.49 5.63
CA THR A 21 16.05 -18.54 4.67
C THR A 21 16.20 -18.04 3.24
N ASN A 22 15.73 -16.82 2.94
CA ASN A 22 15.70 -16.19 1.63
C ASN A 22 15.14 -17.10 0.53
N ARG A 23 14.16 -17.96 0.87
CA ARG A 23 13.55 -18.90 -0.08
C ARG A 23 12.86 -18.22 -1.25
N LEU A 24 12.45 -16.96 -1.08
CA LEU A 24 11.75 -16.16 -2.08
C LEU A 24 12.69 -15.57 -3.15
N GLY A 25 14.01 -15.67 -2.95
CA GLY A 25 15.01 -15.04 -3.82
C GLY A 25 15.15 -13.52 -3.61
N PHE A 26 14.43 -12.97 -2.62
CA PHE A 26 14.52 -11.58 -2.18
C PHE A 26 14.28 -11.49 -0.67
N ASP A 27 14.80 -10.43 -0.06
CA ASP A 27 14.61 -10.19 1.36
C ASP A 27 13.15 -9.86 1.68
N LEU A 28 12.54 -10.69 2.53
CA LEU A 28 11.24 -10.41 3.12
C LEU A 28 11.44 -9.80 4.52
N TYR A 29 10.83 -8.64 4.72
CA TYR A 29 10.78 -7.96 6.01
C TYR A 29 9.33 -7.84 6.49
N LEU A 30 9.12 -8.11 7.77
CA LEU A 30 7.83 -8.02 8.44
C LEU A 30 7.92 -6.96 9.55
N VAL A 31 6.94 -6.08 9.59
CA VAL A 31 6.81 -5.07 10.64
C VAL A 31 5.92 -5.62 11.74
N ASP A 32 6.44 -5.59 12.96
CA ASP A 32 5.73 -5.95 14.18
C ASP A 32 5.56 -4.70 15.06
N ILE A 33 4.32 -4.46 15.49
CA ILE A 33 3.97 -3.36 16.40
C ILE A 33 3.00 -3.94 17.42
N ASN A 34 3.47 -4.14 18.64
CA ASN A 34 2.70 -4.75 19.71
C ASN A 34 1.43 -3.93 20.00
N GLY A 35 0.30 -4.62 20.10
CA GLY A 35 -1.01 -4.01 20.29
C GLY A 35 -1.62 -3.37 19.05
N LEU A 36 -0.95 -3.37 17.89
CA LEU A 36 -1.51 -2.81 16.63
C LEU A 36 -1.52 -3.84 15.50
N LEU A 37 -0.41 -4.54 15.25
CA LEU A 37 -0.30 -5.48 14.12
C LEU A 37 -0.37 -6.96 14.54
N ASP A 38 -0.31 -7.24 15.83
CA ASP A 38 -0.42 -8.57 16.46
C ASP A 38 -1.90 -8.99 16.70
N ARG A 39 -2.71 -8.95 15.65
CA ARG A 39 -4.17 -9.18 15.70
C ARG A 39 -4.59 -10.44 14.94
N GLU A 40 -5.74 -10.99 15.33
CA GLU A 40 -6.32 -12.19 14.70
C GLU A 40 -6.80 -11.93 13.26
N LYS A 41 -7.41 -10.77 13.00
CA LYS A 41 -7.87 -10.36 11.67
C LYS A 41 -6.92 -9.33 11.07
N VAL A 42 -6.97 -9.22 9.75
CA VAL A 42 -6.21 -8.18 9.03
C VAL A 42 -6.94 -6.84 9.05
N TYR A 43 -8.26 -6.83 8.82
CA TYR A 43 -9.09 -5.64 8.67
C TYR A 43 -10.36 -5.68 9.55
N GLY A 44 -11.02 -4.54 9.67
CA GLY A 44 -12.34 -4.38 10.26
C GLY A 44 -12.32 -3.99 11.73
N TYR A 45 -11.18 -3.51 12.24
CA TYR A 45 -11.10 -3.00 13.62
C TYR A 45 -11.41 -1.51 13.67
N ALA A 46 -11.88 -1.05 14.83
CA ALA A 46 -12.20 0.36 15.06
C ALA A 46 -10.96 1.27 14.97
N ASP A 47 -9.78 0.71 15.18
CA ASP A 47 -8.47 1.35 15.16
C ASP A 47 -7.68 1.05 13.88
N ASP A 48 -8.31 0.59 12.79
CA ASP A 48 -7.61 0.30 11.53
C ASP A 48 -6.81 1.50 11.00
N ILE A 49 -7.31 2.72 11.19
CA ILE A 49 -6.61 3.96 10.81
C ILE A 49 -5.28 4.05 11.55
N GLU A 50 -5.30 3.89 12.87
CA GLU A 50 -4.15 3.90 13.76
C GLU A 50 -3.16 2.80 13.39
N ARG A 51 -3.65 1.58 13.13
CA ARG A 51 -2.83 0.41 12.75
C ARG A 51 -2.05 0.65 11.47
N PHE A 52 -2.75 1.07 10.40
CA PHE A 52 -2.10 1.30 9.10
C PHE A 52 -1.26 2.57 9.09
N LEU A 53 -1.61 3.60 9.86
CA LEU A 53 -0.78 4.79 9.98
C LEU A 53 0.52 4.48 10.74
N ALA A 54 0.45 3.73 11.85
CA ALA A 54 1.64 3.29 12.60
C ALA A 54 2.56 2.43 11.74
N PHE A 55 2.00 1.53 10.91
CA PHE A 55 2.78 0.76 9.93
C PHE A 55 3.53 1.68 8.95
N GLN A 56 2.85 2.68 8.36
CA GLN A 56 3.46 3.59 7.40
C GLN A 56 4.55 4.47 8.02
N ILE A 57 4.32 4.99 9.23
CA ILE A 57 5.31 5.74 10.03
C ILE A 57 6.53 4.86 10.32
N THR A 58 6.30 3.62 10.74
CA THR A 58 7.37 2.64 11.02
C THR A 58 8.23 2.37 9.79
N VAL A 59 7.62 2.17 8.63
CA VAL A 59 8.36 1.96 7.37
C VAL A 59 9.18 3.20 7.01
N CYS A 60 8.62 4.41 7.16
CA CYS A 60 9.36 5.65 6.91
C CYS A 60 10.56 5.80 7.86
N ASP A 61 10.37 5.59 9.16
CA ASP A 61 11.44 5.71 10.15
C ASP A 61 12.53 4.65 9.95
N TRP A 62 12.13 3.41 9.68
CA TRP A 62 13.06 2.34 9.37
C TRP A 62 13.89 2.65 8.11
N LEU A 63 13.27 3.09 7.01
CA LEU A 63 13.99 3.49 5.79
C LEU A 63 14.92 4.69 6.04
N LYS A 64 14.51 5.66 6.87
CA LYS A 64 15.35 6.79 7.29
C LYS A 64 16.63 6.33 7.99
N SER A 65 16.59 5.18 8.69
CA SER A 65 17.75 4.61 9.38
C SER A 65 18.77 3.93 8.44
N TRP A 66 18.41 3.62 7.19
CA TRP A 66 19.26 2.85 6.28
C TRP A 66 20.50 3.65 5.85
N SER A 67 21.67 3.00 5.86
CA SER A 67 22.92 3.58 5.35
C SER A 67 22.86 3.84 3.85
N ARG A 68 22.25 2.91 3.09
CA ARG A 68 21.95 3.05 1.67
C ARG A 68 20.43 3.05 1.49
N LEU A 69 19.89 4.16 1.01
CA LEU A 69 18.46 4.28 0.71
C LEU A 69 18.09 3.43 -0.52
N PRO A 70 16.82 2.97 -0.61
CA PRO A 70 16.34 2.29 -1.80
C PRO A 70 16.31 3.24 -3.01
N ASP A 71 16.53 2.69 -4.19
CA ASP A 71 16.44 3.44 -5.45
C ASP A 71 14.99 3.79 -5.82
N ILE A 72 14.02 3.01 -5.33
CA ILE A 72 12.58 3.21 -5.53
C ILE A 72 11.80 2.57 -4.38
N VAL A 73 10.66 3.17 -4.03
CA VAL A 73 9.69 2.56 -3.10
C VAL A 73 8.36 2.37 -3.81
N HIS A 74 7.85 1.14 -3.77
CA HIS A 74 6.58 0.79 -4.41
C HIS A 74 5.53 0.49 -3.33
N CYS A 75 4.53 1.35 -3.23
CA CYS A 75 3.44 1.26 -2.27
C CYS A 75 2.19 0.66 -2.92
N HIS A 76 1.46 -0.18 -2.19
CA HIS A 76 0.27 -0.87 -2.68
C HIS A 76 -0.95 -0.48 -1.83
N ASP A 77 -1.95 0.09 -2.50
CA ASP A 77 -3.23 0.53 -1.93
C ASP A 77 -3.14 1.48 -0.73
N HIS A 78 -4.30 1.91 -0.24
CA HIS A 78 -4.43 2.95 0.79
C HIS A 78 -3.71 2.63 2.10
N HIS A 79 -3.47 1.35 2.43
CA HIS A 79 -2.69 0.93 3.60
C HIS A 79 -1.25 1.46 3.59
N CYS A 80 -0.71 1.78 2.40
CA CYS A 80 0.59 2.40 2.20
C CYS A 80 0.49 3.82 1.58
N GLY A 81 -0.73 4.37 1.49
CA GLY A 81 -1.04 5.53 0.65
C GLY A 81 -0.45 6.86 1.14
N LEU A 82 -0.11 6.96 2.42
CA LEU A 82 0.50 8.16 3.01
C LEU A 82 2.01 8.16 2.91
N ILE A 83 2.68 7.02 2.67
CA ILE A 83 4.16 6.96 2.58
C ILE A 83 4.73 7.99 1.58
N PRO A 84 4.21 8.13 0.34
CA PRO A 84 4.70 9.14 -0.60
C PRO A 84 4.53 10.59 -0.11
N PHE A 85 3.46 10.88 0.63
CA PHE A 85 3.24 12.19 1.23
C PHE A 85 4.24 12.43 2.37
N LEU A 86 4.37 11.45 3.27
CA LEU A 86 5.28 11.49 4.41
C LEU A 86 6.73 11.69 3.96
N PHE A 87 7.18 11.00 2.92
CA PHE A 87 8.51 11.19 2.35
C PHE A 87 8.77 12.62 1.91
N LYS A 88 7.77 13.30 1.34
CA LYS A 88 7.95 14.61 0.72
C LYS A 88 7.75 15.78 1.69
N TYR A 89 6.88 15.62 2.68
CA TYR A 89 6.34 16.76 3.42
C TYR A 89 6.34 16.59 4.94
N ALA A 90 6.53 15.38 5.48
CA ALA A 90 6.64 15.21 6.93
C ALA A 90 8.03 15.66 7.39
N ASP A 91 8.08 16.51 8.42
CA ASP A 91 9.30 17.19 8.86
C ASP A 91 10.40 16.21 9.26
N GLU A 92 10.01 15.12 9.91
CA GLU A 92 10.92 14.08 10.38
C GLU A 92 11.54 13.26 9.24
N PHE A 93 10.83 13.10 8.12
CA PHE A 93 11.21 12.20 7.04
C PHE A 93 11.77 12.92 5.81
N GLN A 94 11.29 14.14 5.55
CA GLN A 94 11.58 14.86 4.32
C GLN A 94 13.08 15.08 4.11
N SER A 95 13.84 15.37 5.17
CA SER A 95 15.27 15.66 5.06
C SER A 95 16.08 14.55 4.37
N ARG A 96 15.64 13.29 4.47
CA ARG A 96 16.35 12.13 3.94
C ARG A 96 15.59 11.38 2.85
N LEU A 97 14.26 11.37 2.89
CA LEU A 97 13.44 10.49 2.04
C LEU A 97 12.79 11.22 0.84
N HIS A 98 12.79 12.56 0.81
CA HIS A 98 12.03 13.34 -0.21
C HIS A 98 12.40 13.04 -1.67
N ASN A 99 13.65 12.64 -1.93
CA ASN A 99 14.15 12.35 -3.27
C ASN A 99 13.97 10.90 -3.70
N ILE A 100 13.49 10.00 -2.82
CA ILE A 100 13.26 8.60 -3.20
C ILE A 100 12.05 8.56 -4.14
N PRO A 101 12.21 8.09 -5.40
CA PRO A 101 11.09 7.90 -6.30
C PRO A 101 10.09 6.91 -5.73
N SER A 102 8.80 7.26 -5.79
CA SER A 102 7.71 6.41 -5.29
C SER A 102 6.74 6.01 -6.39
N VAL A 103 6.43 4.73 -6.45
CA VAL A 103 5.38 4.16 -7.29
C VAL A 103 4.22 3.75 -6.41
N PHE A 104 3.00 4.01 -6.84
CA PHE A 104 1.81 3.60 -6.12
C PHE A 104 0.90 2.76 -7.01
N THR A 105 0.56 1.53 -6.61
CA THR A 105 -0.44 0.74 -7.32
C THR A 105 -1.79 0.81 -6.64
N VAL A 106 -2.82 1.06 -7.46
CA VAL A 106 -4.22 0.97 -7.09
C VAL A 106 -4.76 -0.38 -7.55
N HIS A 107 -5.18 -1.23 -6.62
CA HIS A 107 -5.87 -2.49 -6.91
C HIS A 107 -7.38 -2.32 -6.82
N ASN A 108 -7.85 -1.47 -5.90
CA ASN A 108 -9.28 -1.21 -5.75
C ASN A 108 -9.57 0.20 -5.19
N ALA A 109 -10.01 1.11 -6.06
CA ALA A 109 -10.37 2.48 -5.67
C ALA A 109 -11.64 2.62 -4.82
N GLN A 110 -12.37 1.53 -4.55
CA GLN A 110 -13.46 1.55 -3.56
C GLN A 110 -12.92 1.62 -2.13
N TYR A 111 -11.70 1.12 -1.89
CA TYR A 111 -11.07 1.13 -0.56
C TYR A 111 -10.03 2.24 -0.49
N GLN A 112 -10.45 3.42 -0.03
CA GLN A 112 -9.63 4.63 -0.05
C GLN A 112 -8.92 4.93 1.28
N GLY A 113 -9.36 4.29 2.36
CA GLY A 113 -8.81 4.50 3.70
C GLY A 113 -9.10 5.88 4.28
N ASN A 114 -10.14 6.56 3.80
CA ASN A 114 -10.45 7.93 4.19
C ASN A 114 -10.86 8.05 5.67
N PHE A 115 -10.43 9.13 6.31
CA PHE A 115 -10.75 9.42 7.71
C PHE A 115 -10.90 10.93 7.96
N ASP A 116 -11.58 11.24 9.06
CA ASP A 116 -11.90 12.62 9.44
C ASP A 116 -10.65 13.41 9.85
N TRP A 117 -10.64 14.72 9.53
CA TRP A 117 -9.55 15.63 9.90
C TRP A 117 -9.33 15.73 11.41
N GLY A 118 -10.32 15.41 12.25
CA GLY A 118 -10.16 15.28 13.70
C GLY A 118 -9.11 14.24 14.11
N LYS A 119 -8.83 13.24 13.25
CA LYS A 119 -7.74 12.26 13.45
C LYS A 119 -6.40 12.71 12.86
N SER A 120 -6.30 13.93 12.31
CA SER A 120 -5.03 14.48 11.79
C SER A 120 -3.94 14.60 12.85
N VAL A 121 -4.31 14.68 14.13
CA VAL A 121 -3.40 14.65 15.27
C VAL A 121 -2.52 13.39 15.30
N LEU A 122 -2.94 12.30 14.66
CA LEU A 122 -2.16 11.06 14.57
C LEU A 122 -0.98 11.16 13.58
N LEU A 123 -1.02 12.12 12.66
CA LEU A 123 0.03 12.30 11.66
C LEU A 123 1.29 12.93 12.30
N PRO A 124 2.51 12.55 11.84
CA PRO A 124 3.71 13.30 12.15
C PRO A 124 3.58 14.76 11.70
N SER A 125 4.36 15.67 12.29
CA SER A 125 4.40 17.06 11.84
C SER A 125 4.82 17.15 10.36
N TYR A 126 4.20 18.06 9.62
CA TYR A 126 4.39 18.21 8.18
C TYR A 126 4.20 19.67 7.74
N ASP A 127 4.68 20.02 6.54
CA ASP A 127 4.44 21.33 5.91
C ASP A 127 2.93 21.60 5.76
N SER A 128 2.38 22.44 6.63
CA SER A 128 0.94 22.71 6.69
C SER A 128 0.38 23.34 5.41
N TRP A 129 1.22 23.96 4.57
CA TRP A 129 0.80 24.43 3.25
C TRP A 129 0.46 23.30 2.28
N LYS A 130 0.84 22.06 2.60
CA LYS A 130 0.58 20.84 1.82
C LYS A 130 -0.65 20.06 2.29
N TRP A 131 -1.48 20.61 3.18
CA TRP A 131 -2.70 19.95 3.65
C TRP A 131 -3.62 19.47 2.51
N SER A 132 -3.69 20.22 1.40
CA SER A 132 -4.49 19.85 0.22
C SER A 132 -3.99 18.59 -0.50
N MET A 133 -2.75 18.17 -0.25
CA MET A 133 -2.22 16.87 -0.70
C MET A 133 -2.81 15.70 0.09
N LEU A 134 -3.28 15.92 1.32
CA LEU A 134 -3.99 14.92 2.12
C LEU A 134 -5.50 14.94 1.85
N ASP A 135 -6.07 16.13 1.62
CA ASP A 135 -7.52 16.29 1.50
C ASP A 135 -8.11 15.70 0.21
N TRP A 136 -9.24 15.03 0.33
CA TRP A 136 -10.17 14.84 -0.77
C TRP A 136 -11.60 14.89 -0.26
N HIS A 137 -12.38 15.84 -0.76
CA HIS A 137 -13.77 16.11 -0.34
C HIS A 137 -13.91 16.35 1.18
N GLY A 138 -12.96 17.05 1.79
CA GLY A 138 -13.03 17.42 3.21
C GLY A 138 -12.65 16.31 4.19
N GLN A 139 -11.98 15.26 3.71
CA GLN A 139 -11.43 14.18 4.52
C GLN A 139 -9.97 13.93 4.17
N ILE A 140 -9.19 13.42 5.11
CA ILE A 140 -7.87 12.88 4.79
C ILE A 140 -8.09 11.58 4.01
N ASN A 141 -7.56 11.50 2.81
CA ASN A 141 -7.78 10.38 1.90
C ASN A 141 -6.43 9.79 1.46
N PRO A 142 -5.96 8.69 2.09
CA PRO A 142 -4.69 8.06 1.76
C PRO A 142 -4.52 7.68 0.29
N LEU A 143 -5.57 7.16 -0.37
CA LEU A 143 -5.50 6.82 -1.79
C LEU A 143 -5.30 8.07 -2.66
N ALA A 144 -6.07 9.14 -2.40
CA ALA A 144 -5.92 10.42 -3.10
C ALA A 144 -4.54 11.05 -2.82
N ALA A 145 -4.07 10.97 -1.57
CA ALA A 145 -2.78 11.48 -1.15
C ALA A 145 -1.62 10.78 -1.86
N ALA A 146 -1.70 9.45 -1.99
CA ALA A 146 -0.75 8.68 -2.78
C ALA A 146 -0.79 9.07 -4.25
N ILE A 147 -1.98 9.20 -4.85
CA ILE A 147 -2.10 9.59 -6.26
C ILE A 147 -1.48 10.98 -6.48
N LYS A 148 -1.73 11.96 -5.60
CA LYS A 148 -1.13 13.30 -5.69
C LYS A 148 0.38 13.28 -5.47
N SER A 149 0.85 12.52 -4.48
CA SER A 149 2.24 12.61 -3.99
C SER A 149 3.22 11.67 -4.66
N SER A 150 2.77 10.59 -5.32
CA SER A 150 3.66 9.61 -5.94
C SER A 150 4.28 10.11 -7.24
N TRP A 151 5.46 9.57 -7.59
CA TRP A 151 6.12 9.85 -8.86
C TRP A 151 5.41 9.16 -10.04
N ARG A 152 4.93 7.94 -9.82
CA ARG A 152 4.11 7.18 -10.77
C ARG A 152 2.98 6.48 -10.06
N VAL A 153 1.88 6.31 -10.78
CA VAL A 153 0.73 5.53 -10.34
C VAL A 153 0.53 4.39 -11.33
N THR A 154 0.33 3.18 -10.83
CA THR A 154 0.01 2.02 -11.67
C THR A 154 -1.34 1.43 -11.30
N THR A 155 -1.97 0.78 -12.27
CA THR A 155 -3.19 -0.01 -12.08
C THR A 155 -2.98 -1.43 -12.56
N VAL A 156 -3.87 -2.33 -12.16
CA VAL A 156 -3.73 -3.78 -12.42
C VAL A 156 -4.17 -4.22 -13.83
N SER A 157 -4.72 -3.31 -14.64
CA SER A 157 -5.03 -3.55 -16.05
C SER A 157 -5.27 -2.24 -16.82
N HIS A 158 -5.18 -2.32 -18.15
CA HIS A 158 -5.47 -1.20 -19.04
C HIS A 158 -6.95 -0.78 -18.98
N SER A 159 -7.88 -1.74 -18.97
CA SER A 159 -9.31 -1.45 -18.86
C SER A 159 -9.61 -0.77 -17.52
N TYR A 160 -9.01 -1.27 -16.44
CA TYR A 160 -9.22 -0.71 -15.11
C TYR A 160 -8.74 0.74 -14.99
N LEU A 161 -7.62 1.10 -15.64
CA LEU A 161 -7.20 2.51 -15.68
C LEU A 161 -8.22 3.42 -16.37
N GLN A 162 -8.90 2.93 -17.42
CA GLN A 162 -9.95 3.70 -18.08
C GLN A 162 -11.21 3.78 -17.22
N GLU A 163 -11.58 2.68 -16.58
CA GLU A 163 -12.71 2.61 -15.65
C GLU A 163 -12.52 3.60 -14.49
N LEU A 164 -11.33 3.69 -13.91
CA LEU A 164 -11.04 4.61 -12.81
C LEU A 164 -11.22 6.10 -13.16
N ARG A 165 -11.17 6.47 -14.44
CA ARG A 165 -11.46 7.84 -14.88
C ARG A 165 -12.95 8.14 -14.96
N GLN A 166 -13.79 7.11 -14.86
CA GLN A 166 -15.25 7.20 -14.95
C GLN A 166 -15.94 6.79 -13.65
N GLN A 167 -15.34 5.84 -12.91
CA GLN A 167 -15.87 5.20 -11.72
C GLN A 167 -14.71 4.83 -10.77
N ALA A 168 -14.37 5.74 -9.88
CA ALA A 168 -13.35 5.57 -8.85
C ALA A 168 -13.84 6.10 -7.50
N ALA A 169 -15.13 5.93 -7.22
CA ALA A 169 -15.77 6.34 -5.98
C ALA A 169 -15.42 7.78 -5.57
N GLY A 170 -15.52 8.72 -6.51
CA GLY A 170 -15.28 10.15 -6.26
C GLY A 170 -13.86 10.64 -6.59
N LEU A 171 -12.95 9.76 -7.02
CA LEU A 171 -11.57 10.08 -7.44
C LEU A 171 -11.41 10.21 -8.96
N GLU A 172 -12.49 10.14 -9.73
CA GLU A 172 -12.46 10.10 -11.21
C GLU A 172 -11.70 11.30 -11.78
N LYS A 173 -12.03 12.49 -11.27
CA LYS A 173 -11.37 13.75 -11.67
C LYS A 173 -9.89 13.76 -11.30
N LEU A 174 -9.52 13.13 -10.19
CA LEU A 174 -8.11 13.04 -9.79
C LEU A 174 -7.32 12.15 -10.75
N PHE A 175 -7.86 10.98 -11.11
CA PHE A 175 -7.23 10.09 -12.09
C PHE A 175 -7.11 10.74 -13.47
N GLU A 176 -8.09 11.54 -13.87
CA GLU A 176 -8.03 12.29 -15.13
C GLU A 176 -6.97 13.40 -15.07
N TYR A 177 -6.91 14.15 -13.96
CA TYR A 177 -5.92 15.20 -13.76
C TYR A 177 -4.48 14.64 -13.75
N GLU A 178 -4.29 13.49 -13.10
CA GLU A 178 -2.99 12.85 -12.91
C GLU A 178 -2.64 11.84 -14.01
N LYS A 179 -3.41 11.79 -15.11
CA LYS A 179 -3.25 10.77 -16.17
C LYS A 179 -1.83 10.68 -16.74
N GLY A 180 -1.07 11.77 -16.73
CA GLY A 180 0.30 11.82 -17.26
C GLY A 180 1.31 10.97 -16.48
N LYS A 181 1.02 10.62 -15.22
CA LYS A 181 1.86 9.74 -14.40
C LYS A 181 1.21 8.38 -14.11
N CYS A 182 0.01 8.14 -14.63
CA CYS A 182 -0.72 6.89 -14.50
C CYS A 182 -0.40 5.93 -15.64
N SER A 183 -0.15 4.66 -15.33
CA SER A 183 0.07 3.57 -16.30
C SER A 183 -0.55 2.27 -15.78
N SER A 184 -0.56 1.20 -16.58
CA SER A 184 -1.11 -0.10 -16.17
C SER A 184 -0.06 -1.20 -16.27
N ILE A 185 -0.01 -2.04 -15.24
CA ILE A 185 0.80 -3.26 -15.19
C ILE A 185 -0.19 -4.40 -14.97
N LEU A 186 -0.29 -5.33 -15.93
CA LEU A 186 -1.21 -6.45 -15.81
C LEU A 186 -0.83 -7.31 -14.62
N ASN A 187 -1.80 -7.66 -13.77
CA ASN A 187 -1.57 -8.68 -12.75
C ASN A 187 -1.20 -10.01 -13.39
N GLY A 188 -0.24 -10.70 -12.76
CA GLY A 188 0.15 -12.06 -13.11
C GLY A 188 -0.12 -13.02 -11.95
N ILE A 189 -0.09 -14.31 -12.26
CA ILE A 189 -0.04 -15.39 -11.29
C ILE A 189 1.28 -16.14 -11.47
N ASP A 190 1.76 -16.79 -10.41
CA ASP A 190 2.82 -17.79 -10.54
C ASP A 190 2.21 -19.04 -11.20
N ALA A 191 2.51 -19.24 -12.48
CA ALA A 191 1.95 -20.35 -13.26
C ALA A 191 2.57 -21.71 -12.91
N ASP A 192 3.72 -21.73 -12.22
CA ASP A 192 4.31 -22.97 -11.72
C ASP A 192 3.59 -23.41 -10.44
N LEU A 193 3.26 -22.45 -9.56
CA LEU A 193 2.47 -22.71 -8.36
C LEU A 193 1.00 -23.00 -8.70
N TRP A 194 0.36 -22.14 -9.48
CA TRP A 194 -1.03 -22.25 -9.91
C TRP A 194 -1.15 -23.06 -11.20
N ASN A 195 -0.61 -24.27 -11.17
CA ASN A 195 -0.62 -25.20 -12.30
C ASN A 195 -1.75 -26.22 -12.14
N PRO A 196 -2.87 -26.11 -12.88
CA PRO A 196 -4.00 -27.02 -12.72
C PRO A 196 -3.68 -28.48 -13.10
N GLU A 197 -2.57 -28.75 -13.80
CA GLU A 197 -2.11 -30.11 -14.09
C GLU A 197 -1.44 -30.79 -12.87
N LYS A 198 -0.99 -29.99 -11.88
CA LYS A 198 -0.18 -30.47 -10.76
C LYS A 198 -0.63 -29.95 -9.39
N ASP A 199 -1.67 -29.10 -9.36
CA ASP A 199 -2.15 -28.46 -8.14
C ASP A 199 -2.72 -29.51 -7.17
N PRO A 200 -2.05 -29.77 -6.03
CA PRO A 200 -2.48 -30.80 -5.08
C PRO A 200 -3.82 -30.48 -4.40
N TYR A 201 -4.32 -29.25 -4.53
CA TYR A 201 -5.63 -28.84 -4.00
C TYR A 201 -6.78 -29.14 -4.97
N LEU A 202 -6.51 -29.52 -6.21
CA LEU A 202 -7.53 -29.92 -7.17
C LEU A 202 -7.86 -31.41 -7.03
N LEU A 203 -9.14 -31.73 -6.88
CA LEU A 203 -9.63 -33.12 -6.89
C LEU A 203 -9.39 -33.79 -8.26
N PHE A 204 -9.39 -32.99 -9.32
CA PHE A 204 -9.12 -33.42 -10.69
C PHE A 204 -8.14 -32.44 -11.34
N HIS A 205 -7.05 -32.96 -11.89
CA HIS A 205 -6.07 -32.17 -12.60
C HIS A 205 -6.54 -31.88 -14.03
N PHE A 206 -6.38 -30.64 -14.47
CA PHE A 206 -6.79 -30.21 -15.80
C PHE A 206 -5.57 -29.97 -16.68
N THR A 207 -5.54 -30.65 -17.82
CA THR A 207 -4.61 -30.42 -18.93
C THR A 207 -5.36 -29.74 -20.09
N ILE A 208 -4.63 -29.28 -21.10
CA ILE A 208 -5.23 -28.69 -22.31
C ILE A 208 -6.27 -29.60 -23.00
N ASN A 209 -6.20 -30.92 -22.78
CA ASN A 209 -7.08 -31.92 -23.38
C ASN A 209 -8.24 -32.36 -22.48
N SER A 210 -8.31 -31.92 -21.23
CA SER A 210 -9.32 -32.39 -20.26
C SER A 210 -10.35 -31.34 -19.86
N PHE A 211 -10.40 -30.20 -20.57
CA PHE A 211 -11.31 -29.09 -20.28
C PHE A 211 -12.80 -29.47 -20.39
N GLU A 212 -13.16 -30.46 -21.23
CA GLU A 212 -14.54 -30.92 -21.42
C GLU A 212 -14.97 -32.07 -20.49
N MET A 213 -14.07 -32.60 -19.65
CA MET A 213 -14.31 -33.85 -18.90
C MET A 213 -14.69 -33.66 -17.42
N ALA A 214 -14.98 -32.45 -16.95
CA ALA A 214 -15.53 -32.27 -15.62
C ALA A 214 -16.96 -32.87 -15.60
N PRO A 215 -17.23 -33.97 -14.87
CA PRO A 215 -18.60 -34.43 -14.68
C PRO A 215 -19.34 -33.32 -13.92
N ASN A 216 -20.61 -33.08 -14.28
CA ASN A 216 -21.50 -32.11 -13.62
C ASN A 216 -21.29 -32.09 -12.09
N LEU A 217 -20.51 -31.12 -11.62
CA LEU A 217 -20.31 -30.78 -10.22
C LEU A 217 -21.13 -29.52 -9.94
N PHE A 218 -22.45 -29.66 -10.10
CA PHE A 218 -23.48 -28.77 -9.55
C PHE A 218 -24.69 -29.60 -9.17
#